data_AF-A0A350X255-F1
#
_entry.id   AF-A0A350X255-F1
#
_cell.length_a   1.000
_cell.length_b   1.000
_cell.length_c   1.000
_cell.angle_alpha   90.00
_cell.angle_beta   90.00
_cell.angle_gamma   90.00
#
_symmetry.space_group_name_H-M   'P 1'
#
loop_
_entity.id
_entity.type
_entity.pdbx_description
1 polymer ?
#
loop_
_entity_poly.entity_id
_entity_poly.type
_entity_poly.pdbx_seq_one_letter_code
_entity_poly.pdbx_strand_id
1 'polypeptide(L)'
;MQRNGDRVEEVNISSNSYLIFIRGADEKEILDIVNNSKSKKSTDCNDIDMSLLKNIIEHIVKPFTYICNQSFLTGIFPINMKVAKVILIFKSGDRHLFSNYRPISLLSQFSKILEKLFVCRLDNFIDKHKLLSEHQYGFRANRSTSMAVMELVEEISNLMDNDDTNLYCSGKNLEQLLNAVEIELMVFKKWFDDNRFSLNLSKTKSIIFSNSI
;
A
#
# COMPACT_ATOMS: atom_id res chain seq x y z
N MET A 1 -2.01 -3.37 -56.93
CA MET A 1 -1.57 -3.70 -55.57
C MET A 1 -2.11 -2.66 -54.62
N GLN A 2 -3.31 -2.91 -54.08
CA GLN A 2 -3.93 -2.09 -53.05
C GLN A 2 -3.27 -2.43 -51.71
N ARG A 3 -2.72 -1.42 -51.02
CA ARG A 3 -2.34 -1.52 -49.61
C ARG A 3 -3.57 -1.14 -48.79
N ASN A 4 -4.18 -2.13 -48.16
CA ASN A 4 -5.25 -1.93 -47.19
C ASN A 4 -4.70 -1.07 -46.04
N GLY A 5 -5.38 0.04 -45.79
CA GLY A 5 -5.18 0.84 -44.59
C GLY A 5 -5.87 0.16 -43.42
N ASP A 6 -5.08 -0.34 -42.48
CA ASP A 6 -5.58 -0.80 -41.20
C ASP A 6 -6.04 0.45 -40.42
N ARG A 7 -7.35 0.65 -40.40
CA ARG A 7 -8.02 1.59 -39.51
C ARG A 7 -7.79 1.07 -38.09
N VAL A 8 -7.23 1.92 -37.23
CA VAL A 8 -7.22 1.68 -35.78
C VAL A 8 -8.68 1.66 -35.34
N GLU A 9 -9.20 0.48 -35.05
CA GLU A 9 -10.52 0.34 -34.44
C GLU A 9 -10.47 0.95 -33.04
N GLU A 10 -11.25 2.02 -32.83
CA GLU A 10 -11.55 2.52 -31.50
C GLU A 10 -12.27 1.40 -30.73
N VAL A 11 -11.54 0.74 -29.84
CA VAL A 11 -12.13 -0.22 -28.90
C VAL A 11 -13.00 0.57 -27.94
N ASN A 12 -14.30 0.60 -28.23
CA ASN A 12 -15.30 1.23 -27.40
C ASN A 12 -15.57 0.30 -26.20
N ILE A 13 -14.74 0.42 -25.16
CA ILE A 13 -14.91 -0.30 -23.90
C ILE A 13 -16.15 0.29 -23.22
N SER A 14 -17.28 -0.41 -23.32
CA SER A 14 -18.46 -0.14 -22.50
C SER A 14 -18.02 0.03 -21.05
N SER A 15 -18.27 1.19 -20.45
CA SER A 15 -17.71 1.60 -19.15
C SER A 15 -18.20 0.69 -18.03
N ASN A 16 -17.51 -0.43 -17.80
CA ASN A 16 -17.77 -1.30 -16.66
C ASN A 16 -17.24 -0.59 -15.41
N SER A 17 -18.14 -0.17 -14.53
CA SER A 17 -17.84 0.57 -13.29
C SER A 17 -16.91 -0.15 -12.30
N TYR A 18 -16.64 -1.44 -12.53
CA TYR A 18 -15.76 -2.29 -11.73
C TYR A 18 -14.32 -2.39 -12.26
N LEU A 19 -13.98 -1.72 -13.37
CA LEU A 19 -12.61 -1.68 -13.88
C LEU A 19 -11.81 -0.54 -13.21
N ILE A 20 -10.62 -0.86 -12.70
CA ILE A 20 -9.74 0.09 -12.01
C ILE A 20 -9.12 1.10 -13.01
N PHE A 21 -8.84 0.66 -14.25
CA PHE A 21 -8.08 1.43 -15.26
C PHE A 21 -8.92 1.95 -16.42
N ILE A 22 -10.17 2.37 -16.17
CA ILE A 22 -11.07 2.88 -17.23
C ILE A 22 -10.50 4.16 -17.88
N ARG A 23 -9.70 4.94 -17.14
CA ARG A 23 -9.12 6.20 -17.60
C ARG A 23 -7.60 6.09 -17.74
N GLY A 24 -7.12 6.27 -18.97
CA GLY A 24 -5.69 6.46 -19.26
C GLY A 24 -5.09 7.69 -18.56
N ALA A 25 -3.77 7.77 -18.53
CA ALA A 25 -3.05 8.97 -18.12
C ALA A 25 -3.04 10.01 -19.24
N ASP A 26 -3.08 11.29 -18.86
CA ASP A 26 -2.85 12.41 -19.76
C ASP A 26 -1.51 13.10 -19.45
N GLU A 27 -1.02 13.89 -20.41
CA GLU A 27 0.29 14.55 -20.30
C GLU A 27 0.35 15.49 -19.09
N LYS A 28 -0.76 16.17 -18.77
CA LYS A 28 -0.84 17.10 -17.64
C LYS A 28 -0.70 16.36 -16.31
N GLU A 29 -1.39 15.24 -16.15
CA GLU A 29 -1.30 14.37 -14.97
C GLU A 29 0.15 13.93 -14.73
N ILE A 30 0.86 13.53 -15.78
CA ILE A 30 2.27 13.14 -15.68
C ILE A 30 3.16 14.33 -15.29
N LEU A 31 2.97 15.49 -15.92
CA LEU A 31 3.72 16.71 -15.57
C LEU A 31 3.50 17.10 -14.11
N ASP A 32 2.25 17.06 -13.64
CA ASP A 32 1.89 17.37 -12.27
C ASP A 32 2.57 16.41 -11.29
N ILE A 33 2.59 15.10 -11.58
CA ILE A 33 3.27 14.11 -10.73
C ILE A 33 4.78 14.39 -10.69
N VAL A 34 5.41 14.63 -11.84
CA VAL A 34 6.85 14.89 -11.93
C VAL A 34 7.21 16.17 -11.18
N ASN A 35 6.49 17.26 -11.40
CA ASN A 35 6.77 18.56 -10.79
C ASN A 35 6.56 18.57 -9.27
N ASN A 36 5.52 17.88 -8.79
CA ASN A 36 5.24 17.75 -7.35
C ASN A 36 6.13 16.72 -6.64
N SER A 37 6.86 15.88 -7.37
CA SER A 37 7.78 14.91 -6.78
C SER A 37 8.97 15.60 -6.10
N LYS A 38 9.42 15.06 -4.95
CA LYS A 38 10.57 15.61 -4.23
C LYS A 38 11.85 15.42 -5.03
N SER A 39 12.59 16.51 -5.25
CA SER A 39 13.88 16.51 -5.96
C SER A 39 15.01 15.99 -5.06
N LYS A 40 15.08 14.67 -4.89
CA LYS A 40 16.19 13.99 -4.20
C LYS A 40 17.38 13.81 -5.18
N LYS A 41 18.61 13.92 -4.67
CA LYS A 41 19.85 13.71 -5.43
C LYS A 41 20.20 12.24 -5.72
N SER A 42 19.45 11.30 -5.16
CA SER A 42 19.66 9.87 -5.40
C SER A 42 19.33 9.52 -6.85
N THR A 43 20.31 8.98 -7.58
CA THR A 43 20.14 8.56 -8.96
C THR A 43 19.63 7.13 -9.07
N ASP A 44 18.94 6.82 -10.17
CA ASP A 44 18.53 5.46 -10.50
C ASP A 44 19.65 4.65 -11.21
N CYS A 45 19.29 3.52 -11.81
CA CYS A 45 20.24 2.65 -12.53
C CYS A 45 20.81 3.27 -13.82
N ASN A 46 20.21 4.35 -14.33
CA ASN A 46 20.69 5.10 -15.50
C ASN A 46 21.33 6.43 -15.10
N ASP A 47 21.66 6.58 -13.82
CA ASP A 47 22.15 7.81 -13.20
C ASP A 47 21.22 9.03 -13.37
N ILE A 48 19.91 8.80 -13.50
CA ILE A 48 18.89 9.85 -13.59
C ILE A 48 18.33 10.14 -12.20
N ASP A 49 18.35 11.41 -11.80
CA ASP A 49 17.64 11.90 -10.61
C ASP A 49 16.32 12.61 -10.97
N MET A 50 15.51 12.91 -9.97
CA MET A 50 14.21 13.56 -10.19
C MET A 50 14.37 15.01 -10.67
N SER A 51 15.49 15.67 -10.36
CA SER A 51 15.76 17.05 -10.79
C SER A 51 16.02 17.09 -12.30
N LEU A 52 16.83 16.16 -12.80
CA LEU A 52 17.09 15.98 -14.22
C LEU A 52 15.79 15.63 -14.96
N LEU A 53 14.97 14.72 -14.42
CA LEU A 53 13.69 14.37 -15.03
C LEU A 53 12.77 15.59 -15.17
N LYS A 54 12.66 16.43 -14.14
CA LYS A 54 11.88 17.68 -14.20
C LYS A 54 12.34 18.63 -15.31
N ASN A 55 13.64 18.68 -15.58
CA ASN A 55 14.18 19.55 -16.63
C ASN A 55 13.88 19.05 -18.05
N ILE A 56 13.67 17.75 -18.22
CA ILE A 56 13.48 17.15 -19.56
C ILE A 56 12.04 16.71 -19.84
N ILE A 57 11.20 16.60 -18.81
CA ILE A 57 9.88 15.96 -18.92
C ILE A 57 8.99 16.63 -19.96
N GLU A 58 9.03 17.96 -20.07
CA GLU A 58 8.22 18.70 -21.05
C GLU A 58 8.50 18.28 -22.49
N HIS A 59 9.73 17.85 -22.79
CA HIS A 59 10.12 17.40 -24.13
C HIS A 59 9.76 15.95 -24.43
N ILE A 60 9.58 15.11 -23.39
CA ILE A 60 9.36 13.67 -23.53
C ILE A 60 8.01 13.19 -22.99
N VAL A 61 7.18 14.09 -22.45
CA VAL A 61 5.90 13.74 -21.81
C VAL A 61 4.97 13.01 -22.77
N LYS A 62 4.92 13.42 -24.03
CA LYS A 62 4.04 12.81 -25.04
C LYS A 62 4.38 11.33 -25.32
N PRO A 63 5.61 10.96 -25.72
CA PRO A 63 5.96 9.55 -25.88
C PRO A 63 5.90 8.77 -24.55
N PHE A 64 6.20 9.41 -23.42
CA PHE A 64 6.09 8.75 -22.12
C PHE A 64 4.64 8.43 -21.74
N THR A 65 3.71 9.35 -21.99
CA THR A 65 2.26 9.15 -21.79
C THR A 65 1.76 7.98 -22.62
N TYR A 66 2.21 7.87 -23.87
CA TYR A 66 1.90 6.71 -24.71
C TYR A 66 2.35 5.40 -24.06
N ILE A 67 3.59 5.32 -23.56
CA ILE A 67 4.11 4.13 -22.87
C ILE A 67 3.29 3.79 -21.61
N CYS A 68 2.96 4.78 -20.79
CA CYS A 68 2.12 4.57 -19.60
C CYS A 68 0.75 3.99 -19.97
N ASN A 69 0.12 4.54 -21.00
CA ASN A 69 -1.18 4.07 -21.47
C ASN A 69 -1.11 2.68 -22.11
N GLN A 70 -0.03 2.36 -22.83
CA GLN A 70 0.20 0.99 -23.30
C GLN A 70 0.32 0.01 -22.12
N SER A 71 0.97 0.40 -21.03
CA SER A 71 1.05 -0.43 -19.83
C SER A 71 -0.32 -0.67 -19.20
N PHE A 72 -1.18 0.36 -19.10
CA PHE A 72 -2.55 0.19 -18.62
C PHE A 72 -3.40 -0.70 -19.51
N LEU A 73 -3.32 -0.51 -20.83
CA LEU A 73 -4.12 -1.26 -21.81
C LEU A 73 -3.73 -2.74 -21.86
N THR A 74 -2.44 -3.04 -21.82
CA THR A 74 -1.94 -4.42 -21.94
C THR A 74 -1.85 -5.13 -20.60
N GLY A 75 -1.89 -4.41 -19.48
CA GLY A 75 -1.56 -4.94 -18.15
C GLY A 75 -0.09 -5.32 -17.99
N ILE A 76 0.78 -4.94 -18.94
CA ILE A 76 2.21 -5.29 -18.92
C ILE A 76 3.00 -4.08 -18.46
N PHE A 77 3.72 -4.23 -17.36
CA PHE A 77 4.66 -3.21 -16.88
C PHE A 77 5.97 -3.25 -17.70
N PRO A 78 6.49 -2.12 -18.20
CA PRO A 78 7.69 -2.09 -19.07
C PRO A 78 8.92 -2.72 -18.41
N ILE A 79 9.60 -3.62 -19.12
CA ILE A 79 10.73 -4.41 -18.56
C ILE A 79 11.88 -3.53 -18.08
N ASN A 80 12.26 -2.50 -18.84
CA ASN A 80 13.34 -1.59 -18.46
C ASN A 80 13.00 -0.75 -17.22
N MET A 81 11.71 -0.54 -16.93
CA MET A 81 11.29 0.17 -15.72
C MET A 81 11.31 -0.73 -14.49
N LYS A 82 11.32 -2.07 -14.64
CA LYS A 82 11.44 -3.03 -13.52
C LYS A 82 12.86 -3.12 -12.95
N VAL A 83 13.85 -2.58 -13.64
CA VAL A 83 15.25 -2.61 -13.21
C VAL A 83 15.47 -1.58 -12.10
N ALA A 84 16.09 -2.01 -11.00
CA ALA A 84 16.37 -1.17 -9.86
C ALA A 84 17.86 -1.21 -9.48
N LYS A 85 18.39 -0.09 -9.01
CA LYS A 85 19.74 0.01 -8.44
C LYS A 85 19.66 -0.33 -6.95
N VAL A 86 20.32 -1.41 -6.53
CA VAL A 86 20.32 -1.84 -5.12
C VAL A 86 21.44 -1.14 -4.36
N ILE A 87 21.09 -0.45 -3.28
CA ILE A 87 22.03 0.17 -2.34
C ILE A 87 21.85 -0.43 -0.94
N LEU A 88 22.94 -0.52 -0.17
CA LEU A 88 22.89 -1.02 1.21
C LEU A 88 22.83 0.14 2.18
N ILE A 89 21.80 0.18 3.03
CA ILE A 89 21.70 1.14 4.13
C ILE A 89 21.97 0.44 5.44
N PHE A 90 22.97 0.93 6.17
CA PHE A 90 23.29 0.43 7.51
C PHE A 90 22.12 0.68 8.47
N LYS A 91 21.68 -0.37 9.17
CA LYS A 91 20.59 -0.31 10.14
C LYS A 91 21.11 0.00 11.55
N SER A 92 21.93 -0.90 12.09
CA SER A 92 22.43 -0.85 13.48
C SER A 92 23.41 -2.01 13.77
N GLY A 93 24.24 -1.90 14.80
CA GLY A 93 25.14 -2.98 15.25
C GLY A 93 26.56 -2.87 14.69
N ASP A 94 27.19 -4.01 14.42
CA ASP A 94 28.51 -4.06 13.80
C ASP A 94 28.44 -3.76 12.29
N ARG A 95 29.29 -2.86 11.80
CA ARG A 95 29.38 -2.47 10.38
C ARG A 95 30.08 -3.50 9.50
N HIS A 96 30.78 -4.46 10.09
CA HIS A 96 31.43 -5.53 9.34
C HIS A 96 30.49 -6.71 9.04
N LEU A 97 29.31 -6.76 9.67
CA LEU A 97 28.30 -7.80 9.43
C LEU A 97 27.29 -7.34 8.38
N PHE A 98 27.22 -8.07 7.27
CA PHE A 98 26.30 -7.77 6.16
C PHE A 98 24.82 -7.82 6.57
N SER A 99 24.45 -8.69 7.52
CA SER A 99 23.10 -8.79 8.08
C SER A 99 22.59 -7.51 8.75
N ASN A 100 23.50 -6.59 9.10
CA ASN A 100 23.17 -5.30 9.71
C ASN A 100 22.85 -4.22 8.68
N TYR A 101 22.83 -4.56 7.40
CA TYR A 101 22.43 -3.68 6.30
C TYR A 101 21.08 -4.09 5.73
N ARG A 102 20.31 -3.10 5.30
CA ARG A 102 19.07 -3.28 4.57
C ARG A 102 19.30 -2.96 3.10
N PRO A 103 19.02 -3.88 2.16
CA PRO A 103 19.02 -3.54 0.75
C PRO A 103 17.82 -2.63 0.45
N ILE A 104 18.08 -1.56 -0.30
CA ILE A 104 17.04 -0.66 -0.83
C ILE A 104 17.16 -0.62 -2.34
N SER A 105 16.04 -0.89 -3.00
CA SER A 105 15.91 -0.81 -4.45
C SER A 105 15.55 0.61 -4.86
N LEU A 106 16.46 1.30 -5.52
CA LEU A 106 16.21 2.58 -6.17
C LEU A 106 15.66 2.32 -7.57
N LEU A 107 14.34 2.46 -7.70
CA LEU A 107 13.62 2.33 -8.96
C LEU A 107 13.98 3.48 -9.92
N SER A 108 13.84 3.21 -11.22
CA SER A 108 13.96 4.26 -12.24
C SER A 108 12.97 5.39 -12.00
N GLN A 109 13.33 6.63 -12.34
CA GLN A 109 12.42 7.76 -12.13
C GLN A 109 11.12 7.56 -12.90
N PHE A 110 11.19 7.04 -14.13
CA PHE A 110 10.02 6.71 -14.94
C PHE A 110 9.14 5.62 -14.29
N SER A 111 9.73 4.58 -13.69
CA SER A 111 8.97 3.55 -12.95
C SER A 111 8.14 4.18 -11.83
N LYS A 112 8.73 5.11 -11.06
CA LYS A 112 8.03 5.78 -9.96
C LYS A 112 6.83 6.60 -10.45
N ILE A 113 6.94 7.25 -11.61
CA ILE A 113 5.81 8.01 -12.19
C ILE A 113 4.70 7.05 -12.62
N LEU A 114 5.05 5.96 -13.31
CA LEU A 114 4.07 4.95 -13.73
C LEU A 114 3.38 4.29 -12.52
N GLU A 115 4.15 3.87 -11.52
CA GLU A 115 3.62 3.35 -10.25
C GLU A 115 2.71 4.35 -9.55
N LYS A 116 3.07 5.64 -9.56
CA LYS A 116 2.23 6.68 -8.94
C LYS A 116 0.89 6.80 -9.66
N LEU A 117 0.85 6.71 -11.00
CA LEU A 117 -0.40 6.67 -11.76
C LEU A 117 -1.24 5.44 -11.37
N PHE A 118 -0.62 4.26 -11.29
CA PHE A 118 -1.27 3.03 -10.84
C PHE A 118 -1.88 3.17 -9.44
N VAL A 119 -1.10 3.66 -8.47
CA VAL A 119 -1.53 3.88 -7.09
C VAL A 119 -2.70 4.87 -7.03
N CYS A 120 -2.64 5.98 -7.76
CA CYS A 120 -3.75 6.94 -7.80
C CYS A 120 -5.04 6.33 -8.34
N ARG A 121 -4.97 5.46 -9.37
CA ARG A 121 -6.15 4.76 -9.88
C ARG A 121 -6.66 3.70 -8.87
N LEU A 122 -5.75 2.97 -8.23
CA LEU A 122 -6.09 1.96 -7.23
C LEU A 122 -6.73 2.56 -5.97
N ASP A 123 -6.15 3.62 -5.41
CA ASP A 123 -6.67 4.31 -4.23
C ASP A 123 -8.09 4.82 -4.49
N ASN A 124 -8.31 5.49 -5.63
CA ASN A 124 -9.63 5.98 -6.01
C ASN A 124 -10.66 4.84 -6.12
N PHE A 125 -10.25 3.68 -6.65
CA PHE A 125 -11.13 2.52 -6.75
C PHE A 125 -11.47 1.94 -5.37
N ILE A 126 -10.45 1.76 -4.52
CA ILE A 126 -10.59 1.27 -3.16
C ILE A 126 -11.54 2.17 -2.35
N ASP A 127 -11.36 3.48 -2.41
CA ASP A 127 -12.17 4.44 -1.68
C ASP A 127 -13.61 4.49 -2.21
N LYS A 128 -13.79 4.50 -3.53
CA LYS A 128 -15.11 4.47 -4.18
C LYS A 128 -15.93 3.24 -3.75
N HIS A 129 -15.29 2.08 -3.63
CA HIS A 129 -15.95 0.82 -3.29
C HIS A 129 -15.86 0.45 -1.80
N LYS A 130 -15.25 1.30 -0.96
CA LYS A 130 -15.05 1.07 0.48
C LYS A 130 -14.48 -0.32 0.79
N LEU A 131 -13.43 -0.70 0.07
CA LEU A 131 -12.86 -2.06 0.16
C LEU A 131 -12.01 -2.29 1.41
N LEU A 132 -11.57 -1.22 2.08
CA LEU A 132 -10.77 -1.32 3.30
C LEU A 132 -11.63 -1.06 4.54
N SER A 133 -11.26 -1.72 5.65
CA SER A 133 -11.85 -1.46 6.96
C SER A 133 -11.60 -0.02 7.40
N GLU A 134 -12.57 0.60 8.09
CA GLU A 134 -12.40 1.91 8.71
C GLU A 134 -11.30 1.93 9.78
N HIS A 135 -11.03 0.79 10.40
CA HIS A 135 -9.96 0.61 11.40
C HIS A 135 -8.60 0.27 10.76
N GLN A 136 -8.48 0.30 9.42
CA GLN A 136 -7.19 0.18 8.75
C GLN A 136 -6.53 1.55 8.66
N TYR A 137 -5.45 1.75 9.43
CA TYR A 137 -4.73 3.02 9.48
C TYR A 137 -3.46 3.07 8.63
N GLY A 138 -2.85 1.92 8.38
CA GLY A 138 -1.65 1.81 7.56
C GLY A 138 -1.95 2.04 6.09
N PHE A 139 -1.05 2.76 5.40
CA PHE A 139 -1.06 2.96 3.95
C PHE A 139 -2.35 3.58 3.39
N ARG A 140 -3.10 4.34 4.19
CA ARG A 140 -4.28 5.10 3.74
C ARG A 140 -4.03 6.60 3.87
N ALA A 141 -4.57 7.36 2.92
CA ALA A 141 -4.57 8.81 3.02
C ALA A 141 -5.34 9.27 4.27
N ASN A 142 -4.85 10.32 4.93
CA ASN A 142 -5.47 10.92 6.12
C ASN A 142 -5.64 9.96 7.32
N ARG A 143 -4.90 8.86 7.36
CA ARG A 143 -4.81 7.95 8.51
C ARG A 143 -3.35 7.88 8.96
N SER A 144 -3.13 7.85 10.26
CA SER A 144 -1.79 7.72 10.85
C SER A 144 -1.75 6.63 11.91
N THR A 145 -0.54 6.19 12.25
CA THR A 145 -0.33 5.27 13.38
C THR A 145 -0.75 5.88 14.72
N SER A 146 -0.66 7.20 14.87
CA SER A 146 -1.11 7.88 16.08
C SER A 146 -2.62 7.84 16.24
N MET A 147 -3.39 7.92 15.14
CA MET A 147 -4.85 7.77 15.19
C MET A 147 -5.24 6.35 15.60
N ALA A 148 -4.56 5.33 15.07
CA ALA A 148 -4.79 3.94 15.47
C ALA A 148 -4.56 3.72 16.98
N VAL A 149 -3.48 4.29 17.52
CA VAL A 149 -3.18 4.22 18.95
C VAL A 149 -4.21 4.99 19.77
N MET A 150 -4.63 6.17 19.31
CA MET A 150 -5.63 6.99 20.00
C MET A 150 -6.98 6.26 20.10
N GLU A 151 -7.45 5.70 18.99
CA GLU A 151 -8.70 4.92 18.97
C GLU A 151 -8.61 3.70 19.90
N LEU A 152 -7.49 2.97 19.87
CA LEU A 152 -7.26 1.84 20.77
C LEU A 152 -7.29 2.26 22.25
N VAL A 153 -6.64 3.38 22.59
CA VAL A 153 -6.62 3.88 23.97
C VAL A 153 -8.02 4.32 24.41
N GLU A 154 -8.76 5.03 23.54
CA GLU A 154 -10.14 5.44 23.82
C GLU A 154 -11.06 4.25 24.02
N GLU A 155 -10.93 3.20 23.22
CA GLU A 155 -11.71 1.98 23.37
C GLU A 155 -11.39 1.26 24.69
N ILE A 156 -10.11 1.13 25.04
CA ILE A 156 -9.70 0.55 26.33
C ILE A 156 -10.24 1.38 27.50
N SER A 157 -10.15 2.71 27.45
CA SER A 157 -10.67 3.60 28.50
C SER A 157 -12.18 3.45 28.66
N ASN A 158 -12.93 3.45 27.55
CA ASN A 158 -14.38 3.27 27.59
C ASN A 158 -14.77 1.91 28.18
N LEU A 159 -14.04 0.84 27.88
CA LEU A 159 -14.31 -0.48 28.45
C LEU A 159 -14.00 -0.52 29.95
N MET A 160 -12.94 0.17 30.39
CA MET A 160 -12.62 0.31 31.81
C MET A 160 -13.68 1.10 32.58
N ASP A 161 -14.21 2.18 31.99
CA ASP A 161 -15.25 3.00 32.62
C ASP A 161 -16.60 2.27 32.72
N ASN A 162 -16.85 1.28 31.85
CA ASN A 162 -18.07 0.47 31.85
C ASN A 162 -17.96 -0.82 32.71
N ASP A 163 -16.87 -1.00 33.47
CA ASP A 163 -16.55 -2.23 34.24
C ASP A 163 -16.59 -3.52 33.37
N ASP A 164 -16.34 -3.40 32.06
CA ASP A 164 -16.32 -4.54 31.15
C ASP A 164 -15.00 -5.33 31.27
N THR A 165 -15.07 -6.65 31.06
CA THR A 165 -13.88 -7.51 31.15
C THR A 165 -13.11 -7.56 29.83
N ASN A 166 -11.82 -7.22 29.89
CA ASN A 166 -10.97 -7.09 28.71
C ASN A 166 -9.86 -8.16 28.67
N LEU A 167 -9.57 -8.66 27.47
CA LEU A 167 -8.43 -9.52 27.19
C LEU A 167 -7.53 -8.87 26.13
N TYR A 168 -6.28 -8.60 26.48
CA TYR A 168 -5.28 -8.07 25.55
C TYR A 168 -4.22 -9.12 25.27
N CYS A 169 -4.01 -9.44 23.99
CA CYS A 169 -2.96 -10.34 23.53
C CYS A 169 -2.07 -9.63 22.50
N SER A 170 -0.76 -9.90 22.53
CA SER A 170 0.18 -9.41 21.54
C SER A 170 1.15 -10.51 21.12
N GLY A 171 1.58 -10.50 19.86
CA GLY A 171 2.47 -11.51 19.29
C GLY A 171 3.36 -10.92 18.20
N LYS A 172 4.54 -11.52 17.96
CA LYS A 172 5.46 -11.05 16.91
C LYS A 172 4.96 -11.36 15.50
N ASN A 173 4.06 -12.33 15.39
CA ASN A 173 3.40 -12.76 14.16
C ASN A 173 1.99 -13.28 14.49
N LEU A 174 1.20 -13.55 13.45
CA LEU A 174 -0.18 -13.99 13.59
C LEU A 174 -0.29 -15.34 14.34
N GLU A 175 0.62 -16.27 14.09
CA GLU A 175 0.62 -17.59 14.72
C GLU A 175 0.84 -17.49 16.24
N GLN A 176 1.81 -16.70 16.68
CA GLN A 176 2.04 -16.44 18.11
C GLN A 176 0.87 -15.72 18.76
N LEU A 177 0.26 -14.76 18.05
CA LEU A 177 -0.90 -14.03 18.56
C LEU A 177 -2.09 -14.98 18.75
N LEU A 178 -2.39 -15.83 17.75
CA LEU A 178 -3.48 -16.80 17.83
C LEU A 178 -3.26 -17.79 18.98
N ASN A 179 -2.06 -18.33 19.11
CA ASN A 179 -1.72 -19.23 20.21
C ASN A 179 -1.89 -18.54 21.58
N ALA A 180 -1.47 -17.29 21.71
CA ALA A 180 -1.63 -16.53 22.95
C ALA A 180 -3.12 -16.31 23.29
N VAL A 181 -3.93 -15.91 22.30
CA VAL A 181 -5.38 -15.72 22.48
C VAL A 181 -6.06 -17.03 22.89
N GLU A 182 -5.71 -18.14 22.26
CA GLU A 182 -6.32 -19.44 22.54
C GLU A 182 -6.01 -19.95 23.96
N ILE A 183 -4.77 -19.77 24.42
CA ILE A 183 -4.36 -20.11 25.80
C ILE A 183 -5.14 -19.27 26.81
N GLU A 184 -5.18 -17.95 26.62
CA GLU A 184 -5.88 -17.04 27.53
C GLU A 184 -7.39 -17.34 27.59
N LEU A 185 -8.02 -17.58 26.44
CA LEU A 185 -9.43 -17.96 26.39
C LEU A 185 -9.71 -19.30 27.06
N MET A 186 -8.79 -20.27 26.98
CA MET A 186 -8.91 -21.54 27.72
C MET A 186 -8.87 -21.33 29.23
N VAL A 187 -7.94 -20.51 29.73
CA VAL A 187 -7.85 -20.17 31.16
C VAL A 187 -9.12 -19.47 31.62
N PHE A 188 -9.58 -18.49 30.84
CA PHE A 188 -10.76 -17.72 31.14
C PHE A 188 -12.03 -18.59 31.16
N LYS A 189 -12.18 -19.47 30.17
CA LYS A 189 -13.26 -20.44 30.11
C LYS A 189 -13.26 -21.36 31.32
N LYS A 190 -12.10 -21.92 31.69
CA LYS A 190 -11.98 -22.79 32.87
C LYS A 190 -12.43 -22.07 34.15
N TRP A 191 -12.01 -20.82 34.33
CA TRP A 191 -12.42 -20.03 35.49
C TRP A 191 -13.94 -19.79 35.50
N PHE A 192 -14.55 -19.49 34.34
CA PHE A 192 -16.00 -19.35 34.22
C PHE A 192 -16.74 -20.64 34.60
N ASP A 193 -16.27 -21.78 34.07
CA ASP A 193 -16.85 -23.09 34.35
C ASP A 193 -16.76 -23.44 35.84
N ASP A 194 -15.58 -23.25 36.46
CA ASP A 194 -15.33 -23.51 37.88
C ASP A 194 -16.20 -22.62 38.79
N ASN A 195 -16.52 -21.40 38.35
CA ASN A 195 -17.36 -20.45 39.08
C ASN A 195 -18.84 -20.45 38.63
N ARG A 196 -19.24 -21.37 37.74
CA ARG A 196 -20.60 -21.51 37.20
C ARG A 196 -21.13 -20.24 36.52
N PHE A 197 -20.25 -19.43 35.95
CA PHE A 197 -20.64 -18.30 35.09
C PHE A 197 -20.81 -18.76 33.64
N SER A 198 -21.58 -18.02 32.85
CA SER A 198 -21.74 -18.28 31.41
C SER A 198 -21.37 -17.04 30.60
N LEU A 199 -20.63 -17.24 29.51
CA LEU A 199 -20.21 -16.18 28.60
C LEU A 199 -21.34 -15.86 27.60
N ASN A 200 -21.67 -14.58 27.44
CA ASN A 200 -22.63 -14.15 26.43
C ASN A 200 -21.93 -13.84 25.11
N LEU A 201 -21.88 -14.84 24.23
CA LEU A 201 -21.24 -14.75 22.92
C LEU A 201 -21.83 -13.64 22.01
N SER A 202 -23.08 -13.23 22.23
CA SER A 202 -23.70 -12.17 21.41
C SER A 202 -23.19 -10.77 21.75
N LYS A 203 -22.53 -10.61 22.92
CA LYS A 203 -21.95 -9.34 23.36
C LYS A 203 -20.42 -9.29 23.25
N THR A 204 -19.76 -10.43 23.04
CA THR A 204 -18.30 -10.50 22.91
C THR A 204 -17.86 -9.95 21.55
N LYS A 205 -17.08 -8.86 21.57
CA LYS A 205 -16.42 -8.29 20.38
C LYS A 205 -14.91 -8.55 20.46
N SER A 206 -14.25 -8.73 19.33
CA SER A 206 -12.80 -8.89 19.25
C SER A 206 -12.20 -7.99 18.17
N ILE A 207 -11.00 -7.47 18.44
CA ILE A 207 -10.22 -6.66 17.50
C ILE A 207 -8.85 -7.30 17.35
N ILE A 208 -8.44 -7.54 16.10
CA ILE A 208 -7.17 -8.16 15.76
C ILE A 208 -6.32 -7.12 15.03
N PHE A 209 -5.17 -6.78 15.60
CA PHE A 209 -4.15 -5.98 14.92
C PHE A 209 -3.09 -6.92 14.35
N SER A 210 -2.82 -6.81 13.04
CA SER A 210 -1.71 -7.50 12.40
C SER A 210 -0.80 -6.49 11.69
N ASN A 211 0.52 -6.69 11.79
CA ASN A 211 1.44 -6.02 10.88
C ASN A 211 1.31 -6.71 9.52
N SER A 212 0.85 -5.95 8.52
CA SER A 212 1.01 -6.38 7.12
C SER A 212 2.51 -6.39 6.81
N ILE A 213 3.02 -7.59 6.55
CA ILE A 213 4.40 -7.86 6.12
C ILE A 213 4.63 -7.23 4.75
#